data_AF-A0A5B7TTL9-F1
#
_entry.id   AF-A0A5B7TTL9-F1
#
_cell.length_a   1.000
_cell.length_b   1.000
_cell.length_c   1.000
_cell.angle_alpha   90.00
_cell.angle_beta   90.00
_cell.angle_gamma   90.00
#
_symmetry.space_group_name_H-M   'P 1'
#
loop_
_entity.id
_entity.type
_entity.pdbx_description
1 polymer ?
#
loop_
_entity_poly.entity_id
_entity_poly.type
_entity_poly.pdbx_seq_one_letter_code
_entity_poly.pdbx_strand_id
1 'polypeptide(L)'
;MNNLIINKNRVVKSVFCIILITAISLFQSCDTDIPPTDTEPPTFSFKIKGEGFERTFTQDDDFENIQLNLTAGAAYEIDYIGVDAGGLKYMSMEFPYGNFDIIGTLPNDWEDDNNGFKRWFYWNGDSNDPKTGSLISKGTIIAMELSANEGIGGSFYFDLRDYGGQSGSSNQTVKQLNIYLAQHPTEVRYLSK
;
A
#
# COMPACT_ATOMS: atom_id res chain seq x y z
N MET A 1 24.71 41.35 -2.63
CA MET A 1 24.90 39.98 -2.11
C MET A 1 23.54 39.31 -1.97
N ASN A 2 23.39 38.18 -2.67
CA ASN A 2 22.43 37.09 -2.56
C ASN A 2 20.93 37.33 -2.83
N ASN A 3 20.54 37.06 -4.08
CA ASN A 3 19.18 36.67 -4.47
C ASN A 3 18.91 35.23 -4.02
N LEU A 4 17.86 35.04 -3.22
CA LEU A 4 17.28 33.72 -2.92
C LEU A 4 16.19 33.43 -3.95
N ILE A 5 16.52 32.62 -4.96
CA ILE A 5 15.55 32.05 -5.90
C ILE A 5 14.88 30.88 -5.18
N ILE A 6 13.65 31.10 -4.69
CA ILE A 6 12.82 30.03 -4.13
C ILE A 6 12.26 29.23 -5.31
N ASN A 7 12.67 27.96 -5.38
CA ASN A 7 12.31 27.00 -6.42
C ASN A 7 10.82 26.58 -6.27
N LYS A 8 9.91 27.38 -6.84
CA LYS A 8 8.44 27.22 -6.77
C LYS A 8 7.90 25.90 -7.36
N ASN A 9 8.71 25.12 -8.07
CA ASN A 9 8.24 23.94 -8.81
C ASN A 9 8.10 22.66 -7.97
N ARG A 10 8.60 22.65 -6.72
CA ARG A 10 8.60 21.44 -5.88
C ARG A 10 7.35 21.30 -5.00
N VAL A 11 6.76 22.42 -4.58
CA VAL A 11 5.56 22.45 -3.71
C VAL A 11 4.27 22.14 -4.49
N VAL A 12 4.22 22.49 -5.78
CA VAL A 12 3.01 22.31 -6.61
C VAL A 12 2.72 20.83 -6.90
N LYS A 13 3.75 19.98 -7.02
CA LYS A 13 3.57 18.54 -7.23
C LYS A 13 3.00 17.83 -6.00
N SER A 14 3.50 18.17 -4.80
CA SER A 14 3.07 17.53 -3.54
C SER A 14 1.64 17.88 -3.13
N VAL A 15 1.16 19.08 -3.45
CA VAL A 15 -0.23 19.49 -3.14
C VAL A 15 -1.24 18.85 -4.12
N PHE A 16 -0.83 18.62 -5.37
CA PHE A 16 -1.68 17.97 -6.38
C PHE A 16 -1.96 16.50 -6.03
N CYS A 17 -0.96 15.76 -5.52
CA CYS A 17 -1.15 14.38 -5.06
C CYS A 17 -2.12 14.28 -3.87
N ILE A 18 -2.05 15.20 -2.90
CA ILE A 18 -2.92 15.15 -1.71
C ILE A 18 -4.39 15.45 -2.09
N ILE A 19 -4.63 16.41 -2.99
CA ILE A 19 -6.00 16.75 -3.43
C ILE A 19 -6.63 15.62 -4.25
N LEU A 20 -5.83 14.90 -5.07
CA LEU A 20 -6.31 13.74 -5.82
C LEU A 20 -6.67 12.58 -4.88
N ILE A 21 -5.83 12.28 -3.89
CA ILE A 21 -6.04 11.17 -2.94
C ILE A 21 -7.25 11.41 -2.02
N THR A 22 -7.53 12.67 -1.64
CA THR A 22 -8.68 12.99 -0.78
C THR A 22 -10.03 12.97 -1.53
N ALA A 23 -10.02 13.14 -2.86
CA ALA A 23 -11.21 13.05 -3.69
C ALA A 23 -11.57 11.59 -4.06
N ILE A 24 -10.58 10.69 -4.11
CA ILE A 24 -10.76 9.27 -4.50
C ILE A 24 -11.46 8.44 -3.40
N SER A 25 -11.40 8.85 -2.13
CA SER A 25 -12.11 8.15 -1.05
C SER A 25 -13.65 8.26 -1.13
N LEU A 26 -14.19 9.05 -2.08
CA LEU A 26 -15.62 9.17 -2.35
C LEU A 26 -16.09 8.38 -3.58
N PHE A 27 -15.18 7.75 -4.34
CA PHE A 27 -15.52 6.96 -5.52
C PHE A 27 -15.08 5.51 -5.31
N GLN A 28 -15.97 4.70 -4.74
CA GLN A 28 -15.88 3.27 -4.93
C GLN A 28 -16.01 3.01 -6.43
N SER A 29 -14.91 2.62 -7.08
CA SER A 29 -14.91 2.01 -8.42
C SER A 29 -15.68 2.81 -9.48
N CYS A 30 -15.13 3.93 -9.98
CA CYS A 30 -15.62 4.44 -11.26
C CYS A 30 -15.18 3.49 -12.37
N ASP A 31 -16.16 3.02 -13.15
CA ASP A 31 -15.95 2.41 -14.46
C ASP A 31 -15.02 3.31 -15.27
N THR A 32 -14.04 2.71 -15.94
CA THR A 32 -13.14 3.41 -16.86
C THR A 32 -13.15 2.71 -18.21
N ASP A 33 -12.52 3.33 -19.21
CA ASP A 33 -12.21 2.68 -20.47
C ASP A 33 -10.71 2.45 -20.53
N ILE A 34 -10.29 1.24 -20.92
CA ILE A 34 -8.87 0.95 -21.15
C ILE A 34 -8.41 1.79 -22.36
N PRO A 35 -7.45 2.72 -22.21
CA PRO A 35 -7.01 3.58 -23.31
C PRO A 35 -6.29 2.75 -24.39
N PRO A 36 -6.15 3.25 -25.63
CA PRO A 36 -5.40 2.53 -26.66
C PRO A 36 -3.96 2.18 -26.25
N THR A 37 -3.33 3.05 -25.46
CA THR A 37 -1.98 2.88 -24.91
C THR A 37 -1.93 3.40 -23.49
N ASP A 38 -1.25 2.68 -22.61
CA ASP A 38 -0.91 3.15 -21.27
C ASP A 38 0.56 2.83 -20.95
N THR A 39 1.28 3.81 -20.43
CA THR A 39 2.70 3.68 -20.04
C THR A 39 2.96 4.09 -18.60
N GLU A 40 1.92 4.56 -17.89
CA GLU A 40 2.07 4.99 -16.51
C GLU A 40 1.79 3.80 -15.60
N PRO A 41 2.66 3.50 -14.62
CA PRO A 41 2.40 2.42 -13.68
C PRO A 41 1.33 2.80 -12.66
N PRO A 42 0.58 1.81 -12.13
CA PRO A 42 -0.35 2.03 -11.03
C PRO A 42 0.30 2.69 -9.81
N THR A 43 -0.48 3.44 -9.04
CA THR A 43 -0.04 4.04 -7.78
C THR A 43 -0.79 3.43 -6.60
N PHE A 44 -0.24 3.56 -5.38
CA PHE A 44 -0.91 3.06 -4.19
C PHE A 44 -0.76 3.97 -2.99
N SER A 45 -1.66 3.76 -2.03
CA SER A 45 -1.62 4.33 -0.69
C SER A 45 -1.87 3.21 0.32
N PHE A 46 -0.92 2.99 1.21
CA PHE A 46 -1.05 2.09 2.36
C PHE A 46 -1.02 2.93 3.63
N LYS A 47 -2.17 3.07 4.29
CA LYS A 47 -2.31 3.72 5.58
C LYS A 47 -2.35 2.67 6.67
N ILE A 48 -1.64 2.91 7.76
CA ILE A 48 -1.68 2.10 8.98
C ILE A 48 -1.83 3.01 10.20
N LYS A 49 -2.66 2.59 11.16
CA LYS A 49 -2.99 3.34 12.36
C LYS A 49 -3.20 2.42 13.57
N GLY A 50 -2.59 2.75 14.70
CA GLY A 50 -2.71 1.98 15.96
C GLY A 50 -1.66 2.46 16.96
N GLU A 51 -1.84 2.20 18.26
CA GLU A 51 -0.85 2.54 19.29
C GLU A 51 -0.37 4.01 19.29
N GLY A 52 -1.28 4.94 18.98
CA GLY A 52 -0.95 6.38 18.87
C GLY A 52 -0.11 6.77 17.65
N PHE A 53 0.14 5.82 16.74
CA PHE A 53 0.82 6.01 15.47
C PHE A 53 -0.16 6.04 14.31
N GLU A 54 0.10 6.90 13.32
CA GLU A 54 -0.62 6.96 12.05
C GLU A 54 0.38 7.34 10.94
N ARG A 55 0.44 6.52 9.89
CA ARG A 55 1.31 6.78 8.73
C ARG A 55 0.66 6.29 7.44
N THR A 56 0.85 7.08 6.38
CA THR A 56 0.56 6.66 5.01
C THR A 56 1.87 6.49 4.26
N PHE A 57 2.00 5.36 3.57
CA PHE A 57 3.06 5.02 2.65
C PHE A 57 2.51 5.00 1.22
N THR A 58 3.32 5.40 0.26
CA THR A 58 3.00 5.50 -1.17
C THR A 58 4.14 4.89 -1.98
N GLN A 59 3.94 4.72 -3.29
CA GLN A 59 4.99 4.22 -4.19
C GLN A 59 6.28 5.07 -4.20
N ASP A 60 6.19 6.33 -3.77
CA ASP A 60 7.28 7.31 -3.77
C ASP A 60 8.11 7.31 -2.47
N ASP A 61 7.69 6.57 -1.44
CA ASP A 61 8.48 6.42 -0.22
C ASP A 61 9.76 5.60 -0.46
N ASP A 62 10.81 5.93 0.31
CA ASP A 62 12.13 5.30 0.22
C ASP A 62 12.19 4.00 1.03
N PHE A 63 11.48 2.98 0.56
CA PHE A 63 11.35 1.68 1.22
C PHE A 63 12.68 0.97 1.50
N GLU A 64 13.74 1.30 0.77
CA GLU A 64 15.09 0.75 0.99
C GLU A 64 15.73 1.32 2.26
N ASN A 65 15.34 2.53 2.68
CA ASN A 65 15.95 3.27 3.79
C ASN A 65 15.00 3.47 4.97
N ILE A 66 13.86 2.77 5.00
CA ILE A 66 12.91 2.81 6.12
C ILE A 66 12.52 1.41 6.59
N GLN A 67 12.20 1.32 7.88
CA GLN A 67 11.63 0.15 8.52
C GLN A 67 10.43 0.59 9.36
N LEU A 68 9.33 -0.14 9.28
CA LEU A 68 8.18 0.03 10.15
C LEU A 68 8.30 -0.89 11.36
N ASN A 69 8.54 -0.29 12.52
CA ASN A 69 8.58 -0.96 13.80
C ASN A 69 7.15 -1.03 14.35
N LEU A 70 6.65 -2.25 14.60
CA LEU A 70 5.33 -2.52 15.15
C LEU A 70 5.45 -3.08 16.56
N THR A 71 4.59 -2.63 17.46
CA THR A 71 4.42 -3.19 18.80
C THR A 71 3.79 -4.59 18.73
N ALA A 72 4.41 -5.57 19.38
CA ALA A 72 3.88 -6.93 19.54
C ALA A 72 2.55 -6.94 20.31
N GLY A 73 1.61 -7.81 19.89
CA GLY A 73 0.28 -7.92 20.49
C GLY A 73 -0.73 -6.82 20.10
N ALA A 74 -0.26 -5.76 19.45
CA ALA A 74 -1.10 -4.62 19.11
C ALA A 74 -1.94 -4.86 17.83
N ALA A 75 -3.07 -4.17 17.75
CA ALA A 75 -3.94 -4.13 16.58
C ALA A 75 -3.77 -2.81 15.82
N TYR A 76 -3.72 -2.89 14.49
CA TYR A 76 -3.58 -1.75 13.60
C TYR A 76 -4.68 -1.77 12.54
N GLU A 77 -5.39 -0.65 12.43
CA GLU A 77 -6.28 -0.38 11.30
C GLU A 77 -5.44 -0.07 10.06
N ILE A 78 -5.81 -0.65 8.93
CA ILE A 78 -5.19 -0.40 7.63
C ILE A 78 -6.21 0.03 6.59
N ASP A 79 -5.77 0.92 5.71
CA ASP A 79 -6.40 1.15 4.41
C ASP A 79 -5.34 0.92 3.32
N TYR A 80 -5.62 0.03 2.37
CA TYR A 80 -4.75 -0.22 1.22
C TYR A 80 -5.54 0.06 -0.05
N ILE A 81 -5.10 1.05 -0.82
CA ILE A 81 -5.77 1.54 -2.03
C ILE A 81 -4.78 1.49 -3.17
N GLY A 82 -5.19 0.92 -4.29
CA GLY A 82 -4.45 0.91 -5.54
C GLY A 82 -5.27 1.58 -6.63
N VAL A 83 -4.63 2.42 -7.44
CA VAL A 83 -5.32 3.14 -8.53
C VAL A 83 -4.50 3.21 -9.80
N ASP A 84 -5.20 3.16 -10.92
CA ASP A 84 -4.67 3.39 -12.25
C ASP A 84 -5.74 4.02 -13.16
N ALA A 85 -5.34 4.95 -14.03
CA ALA A 85 -6.28 5.67 -14.89
C ALA A 85 -6.86 4.77 -16.01
N GLY A 86 -6.04 3.88 -16.56
CA GLY A 86 -6.42 2.90 -17.58
C GLY A 86 -7.04 1.62 -17.01
N GLY A 87 -7.17 1.55 -15.69
CA GLY A 87 -7.82 0.47 -14.97
C GLY A 87 -6.83 -0.53 -14.38
N LEU A 88 -7.13 -0.99 -13.18
CA LEU A 88 -6.30 -1.92 -12.44
C LEU A 88 -6.64 -3.35 -12.85
N LYS A 89 -5.63 -4.13 -13.20
CA LYS A 89 -5.74 -5.56 -13.58
C LYS A 89 -5.50 -6.47 -12.39
N TYR A 90 -4.61 -6.08 -11.48
CA TYR A 90 -4.23 -6.88 -10.33
C TYR A 90 -3.74 -6.00 -9.20
N MET A 91 -4.06 -6.40 -7.97
CA MET A 91 -3.56 -5.77 -6.76
C MET A 91 -3.37 -6.84 -5.69
N SER A 92 -2.25 -6.81 -4.99
CA SER A 92 -2.06 -7.66 -3.81
C SER A 92 -1.28 -7.00 -2.70
N MET A 93 -1.52 -7.49 -1.49
CA MET A 93 -0.71 -7.25 -0.30
C MET A 93 -0.32 -8.58 0.32
N GLU A 94 0.98 -8.85 0.41
CA GLU A 94 1.55 -10.04 1.03
C GLU A 94 2.23 -9.65 2.35
N PHE A 95 2.15 -10.53 3.35
CA PHE A 95 2.76 -10.36 4.66
C PHE A 95 3.14 -11.73 5.29
N PRO A 96 4.02 -11.75 6.31
CA PRO A 96 4.46 -12.99 6.93
C PRO A 96 3.30 -13.68 7.67
N TYR A 97 3.00 -14.93 7.31
CA TYR A 97 1.95 -15.71 7.94
C TYR A 97 2.36 -16.13 9.35
N GLY A 98 1.43 -16.04 10.31
CA GLY A 98 1.66 -16.38 11.72
C GLY A 98 2.23 -15.22 12.55
N ASN A 99 2.90 -14.24 11.94
CA ASN A 99 3.31 -13.02 12.64
C ASN A 99 2.20 -11.97 12.70
N PHE A 100 1.33 -12.01 11.69
CA PHE A 100 0.19 -11.12 11.55
C PHE A 100 -1.04 -11.93 11.21
N ASP A 101 -2.15 -11.56 11.81
CA ASP A 101 -3.47 -11.98 11.37
C ASP A 101 -4.27 -10.76 10.91
N ILE A 102 -5.19 -10.94 9.98
CA ILE A 102 -6.16 -9.90 9.65
C ILE A 102 -7.51 -10.33 10.19
N ILE A 103 -8.06 -9.52 11.10
CA ILE A 103 -9.44 -9.65 11.55
C ILE A 103 -10.31 -8.71 10.73
N GLY A 104 -11.21 -9.29 9.94
CA GLY A 104 -12.17 -8.56 9.13
C GLY A 104 -12.67 -9.40 7.96
N THR A 105 -13.76 -8.95 7.36
CA THR A 105 -14.22 -9.48 6.07
C THR A 105 -13.54 -8.67 4.98
N LEU A 106 -12.71 -9.32 4.15
CA LEU A 106 -12.23 -8.70 2.93
C LEU A 106 -13.44 -8.35 2.04
N PRO A 107 -13.35 -7.31 1.19
CA PRO A 107 -14.37 -7.07 0.19
C PRO A 107 -14.59 -8.33 -0.68
N ASN A 108 -15.82 -8.55 -1.16
CA ASN A 108 -16.22 -9.81 -1.81
C ASN A 108 -15.40 -10.18 -3.07
N ASP A 109 -14.71 -9.22 -3.66
CA ASP A 109 -13.86 -9.36 -4.84
C ASP A 109 -12.38 -9.58 -4.51
N TRP A 110 -12.03 -9.61 -3.22
CA TRP A 110 -10.70 -9.97 -2.74
C TRP A 110 -10.66 -11.44 -2.33
N GLU A 111 -9.57 -12.08 -2.71
CA GLU A 111 -9.23 -13.45 -2.35
C GLU A 111 -8.16 -13.46 -1.24
N ASP A 112 -8.18 -14.50 -0.41
CA ASP A 112 -7.27 -14.72 0.72
C ASP A 112 -6.60 -16.08 0.54
N ASP A 113 -5.28 -16.07 0.38
CA ASP A 113 -4.49 -17.28 0.20
C ASP A 113 -3.21 -17.23 1.04
N ASN A 114 -2.67 -18.41 1.34
CA ASN A 114 -1.45 -18.55 2.12
C ASN A 114 -0.73 -19.87 1.79
N ASN A 115 0.58 -19.89 2.02
CA ASN A 115 1.41 -21.09 1.84
C ASN A 115 2.05 -21.59 3.15
N GLY A 116 1.54 -21.17 4.30
CA GLY A 116 2.10 -21.46 5.62
C GLY A 116 3.30 -20.61 6.04
N PHE A 117 3.93 -19.86 5.13
CA PHE A 117 5.01 -18.89 5.45
C PHE A 117 4.60 -17.45 5.17
N LYS A 118 3.79 -17.26 4.13
CA LYS A 118 3.26 -15.98 3.68
C LYS A 118 1.76 -16.12 3.49
N ARG A 119 1.05 -15.04 3.74
CA ARG A 119 -0.36 -14.85 3.38
C ARG A 119 -0.43 -13.63 2.49
N TRP A 120 -1.29 -13.68 1.50
CA TRP A 120 -1.53 -12.55 0.64
C TRP A 120 -3.02 -12.41 0.36
N PHE A 121 -3.46 -11.15 0.34
CA PHE A 121 -4.75 -10.81 -0.21
C PHE A 121 -4.52 -10.30 -1.61
N TYR A 122 -5.38 -10.70 -2.53
CA TYR A 122 -5.29 -10.23 -3.89
C TYR A 122 -6.66 -9.97 -4.48
N TRP A 123 -6.69 -9.08 -5.46
CA TRP A 123 -7.84 -8.68 -6.23
C TRP A 123 -7.47 -8.75 -7.71
N ASN A 124 -8.37 -9.33 -8.49
CA ASN A 124 -8.25 -9.43 -9.95
C ASN A 124 -9.28 -8.50 -10.60
N GLY A 125 -8.83 -7.65 -11.52
CA GLY A 125 -9.71 -6.80 -12.32
C GLY A 125 -10.36 -7.56 -13.47
N ASP A 126 -11.54 -7.12 -13.89
CA ASP A 126 -12.22 -7.58 -15.11
C ASP A 126 -11.95 -6.61 -16.25
N SER A 127 -11.34 -7.07 -17.34
CA SER A 127 -11.07 -6.20 -18.50
C SER A 127 -12.35 -5.79 -19.24
N ASN A 128 -13.46 -6.50 -19.03
CA ASN A 128 -14.77 -6.15 -19.59
C ASN A 128 -15.53 -5.13 -18.74
N ASP A 129 -15.10 -4.94 -17.49
CA ASP A 129 -15.62 -3.97 -16.53
C ASP A 129 -14.43 -3.35 -15.75
N PRO A 130 -13.54 -2.61 -16.43
CA PRO A 130 -12.29 -2.17 -15.85
C PRO A 130 -12.55 -1.06 -14.83
N LYS A 131 -11.87 -1.18 -13.68
CA LYS A 131 -12.04 -0.29 -12.54
C LYS A 131 -10.79 0.53 -12.30
N THR A 132 -10.97 1.82 -12.03
CA THR A 132 -9.86 2.73 -11.73
C THR A 132 -9.08 2.39 -10.46
N GLY A 133 -9.63 1.54 -9.58
CA GLY A 133 -8.93 1.10 -8.39
C GLY A 133 -9.67 0.06 -7.57
N SER A 134 -8.95 -0.55 -6.63
CA SER A 134 -9.49 -1.46 -5.62
C SER A 134 -8.96 -1.05 -4.25
N LEU A 135 -9.69 -1.41 -3.20
CA LEU A 135 -9.32 -1.04 -1.85
C LEU A 135 -9.70 -2.09 -0.82
N ILE A 136 -8.86 -2.22 0.20
CA ILE A 136 -9.21 -2.78 1.50
C ILE A 136 -9.38 -1.56 2.42
N SER A 137 -10.60 -1.29 2.89
CA SER A 137 -10.85 -0.23 3.88
C SER A 137 -11.12 -0.83 5.25
N LYS A 138 -10.51 -0.24 6.29
CA LYS A 138 -10.69 -0.64 7.68
C LYS A 138 -10.35 -2.11 7.95
N GLY A 139 -9.36 -2.64 7.24
CA GLY A 139 -8.77 -3.93 7.61
C GLY A 139 -8.11 -3.79 8.99
N THR A 140 -8.14 -4.82 9.81
CA THR A 140 -7.42 -4.81 11.10
C THR A 140 -6.33 -5.86 11.07
N ILE A 141 -5.07 -5.45 11.12
CA ILE A 141 -3.93 -6.35 11.33
C ILE A 141 -3.69 -6.49 12.83
N ILE A 142 -3.61 -7.73 13.32
CA ILE A 142 -3.16 -8.03 14.68
C ILE A 142 -1.75 -8.58 14.60
N ALA A 143 -0.83 -7.91 15.26
CA ALA A 143 0.54 -8.36 15.37
C ALA A 143 0.63 -9.42 16.48
N MET A 144 1.39 -10.49 16.25
CA MET A 144 1.51 -11.57 17.24
C MET A 144 2.11 -11.06 18.56
N GLU A 145 1.71 -11.71 19.65
CA GLU A 145 2.31 -11.51 20.96
C GLU A 145 3.74 -12.09 20.98
N LEU A 146 4.66 -11.35 21.60
CA LEU A 146 6.06 -11.74 21.76
C LEU A 146 6.54 -11.46 23.18
N SER A 147 7.49 -12.26 23.66
CA SER A 147 8.16 -12.03 24.94
C SER A 147 9.05 -10.78 24.87
N ALA A 148 9.39 -10.20 26.03
CA ALA A 148 10.11 -8.92 26.12
C ALA A 148 11.47 -8.84 25.40
N ASN A 149 12.12 -9.98 25.13
CA ASN A 149 13.42 -10.04 24.45
C ASN A 149 13.33 -10.72 23.06
N GLU A 150 12.12 -10.96 22.57
CA GLU A 150 11.90 -11.54 21.26
C GLU A 150 11.65 -10.44 20.23
N GLY A 151 12.07 -10.70 19.00
CA GLY A 151 11.78 -9.82 17.89
C GLY A 151 11.84 -10.55 16.56
N ILE A 152 10.93 -10.22 15.67
CA ILE A 152 10.76 -10.89 14.39
C ILE A 152 10.76 -9.86 13.26
N GLY A 153 11.59 -10.11 12.25
CA GLY A 153 11.60 -9.31 11.02
C GLY A 153 10.68 -9.88 9.95
N GLY A 154 10.29 -9.04 9.01
CA GLY A 154 9.53 -9.45 7.83
C GLY A 154 9.34 -8.28 6.88
N SER A 155 8.34 -8.40 6.01
CA SER A 155 7.96 -7.30 5.12
C SER A 155 6.50 -7.36 4.73
N PHE A 156 5.89 -6.20 4.56
CA PHE A 156 4.71 -6.07 3.70
C PHE A 156 5.16 -5.88 2.26
N TYR A 157 4.57 -6.63 1.35
CA TYR A 157 4.88 -6.57 -0.08
C TYR A 157 3.64 -6.17 -0.87
N PHE A 158 3.77 -5.14 -1.69
CA PHE A 158 2.72 -4.54 -2.49
C PHE A 158 3.02 -4.78 -3.96
N ASP A 159 2.06 -5.33 -4.72
CA ASP A 159 2.15 -5.55 -6.17
C ASP A 159 0.86 -5.06 -6.82
N LEU A 160 0.99 -4.17 -7.80
CA LEU A 160 -0.10 -3.60 -8.57
C LEU A 160 0.25 -3.67 -10.05
N ARG A 161 -0.73 -4.04 -10.88
CA ARG A 161 -0.60 -4.10 -12.35
C ARG A 161 -1.82 -3.49 -13.01
N ASP A 162 -1.61 -2.73 -14.07
CA ASP A 162 -2.68 -2.22 -14.94
C ASP A 162 -2.92 -3.17 -16.14
N TYR A 163 -3.78 -2.75 -17.06
CA TYR A 163 -3.96 -3.42 -18.35
C TYR A 163 -2.91 -3.06 -19.41
N GLY A 164 -2.17 -1.95 -19.25
CA GLY A 164 -1.19 -1.47 -20.22
C GLY A 164 -1.80 -0.85 -21.49
N GLY A 165 -3.07 -0.44 -21.40
CA GLY A 165 -3.88 -0.08 -22.56
C GLY A 165 -4.34 -1.28 -23.38
N GLN A 166 -5.02 -1.03 -24.50
CA GLN A 166 -5.55 -2.07 -25.39
C GLN A 166 -4.44 -2.89 -26.08
N SER A 167 -3.21 -2.38 -26.14
CA SER A 167 -2.03 -3.08 -26.64
C SER A 167 -1.54 -4.19 -25.70
N GLY A 168 -1.94 -4.16 -24.42
CA GLY A 168 -1.85 -5.27 -23.46
C GLY A 168 -0.53 -5.43 -22.71
N SER A 169 0.39 -4.46 -22.78
CA SER A 169 1.66 -4.50 -22.04
C SER A 169 1.52 -3.86 -20.67
N SER A 170 1.10 -4.65 -19.66
CA SER A 170 0.91 -4.16 -18.29
C SER A 170 2.15 -3.44 -17.74
N ASN A 171 1.94 -2.25 -17.17
CA ASN A 171 2.86 -1.59 -16.26
C ASN A 171 2.67 -2.14 -14.84
N GLN A 172 3.69 -1.96 -13.99
CA GLN A 172 3.71 -2.56 -12.66
C GLN A 172 4.35 -1.63 -11.63
N THR A 173 3.75 -1.60 -10.43
CA THR A 173 4.37 -1.05 -9.23
C THR A 173 4.56 -2.14 -8.20
N VAL A 174 5.81 -2.34 -7.77
CA VAL A 174 6.19 -3.27 -6.70
C VAL A 174 6.94 -2.53 -5.62
N LYS A 175 6.53 -2.69 -4.36
CA LYS A 175 7.24 -2.14 -3.19
C LYS A 175 7.25 -3.12 -2.03
N GLN A 176 8.29 -3.04 -1.21
CA GLN A 176 8.46 -3.87 -0.02
C GLN A 176 8.74 -2.99 1.20
N LEU A 177 7.82 -2.94 2.15
CA LEU A 177 8.03 -2.26 3.43
C LEU A 177 8.60 -3.24 4.45
N ASN A 178 9.86 -3.04 4.82
CA ASN A 178 10.49 -3.81 5.89
C ASN A 178 9.77 -3.54 7.21
N ILE A 179 9.52 -4.60 7.97
CA ILE A 179 8.88 -4.52 9.28
C ILE A 179 9.76 -5.17 10.34
N TYR A 180 9.62 -4.70 11.57
CA TYR A 180 10.16 -5.35 12.76
C TYR A 180 9.10 -5.36 13.86
N LEU A 181 8.88 -6.52 14.45
CA LEU A 181 7.90 -6.75 15.49
C LEU A 181 8.62 -7.08 16.80
N ALA A 182 8.39 -6.29 17.84
CA ALA A 182 8.89 -6.55 19.20
C ALA A 182 8.14 -5.70 20.24
N GLN A 183 8.51 -5.84 21.52
CA GLN A 183 7.98 -5.05 22.64
C GLN A 183 8.62 -3.65 22.68
N HIS A 184 8.21 -2.77 21.76
CA HIS A 184 8.61 -1.36 21.71
C HIS A 184 7.46 -0.49 21.16
N PRO A 185 7.52 0.85 21.30
CA PRO A 185 6.56 1.74 20.63
C PRO A 185 6.58 1.57 19.11
N THR A 186 5.43 1.80 18.47
CA THR A 186 5.32 1.78 17.01
C THR A 186 5.95 3.03 16.41
N GLU A 187 6.82 2.87 15.40
CA GLU A 187 7.50 3.97 14.74
C GLU A 187 8.00 3.63 13.33
N VAL A 188 8.33 4.66 12.54
CA VAL A 188 9.15 4.49 11.33
C VAL A 188 10.59 4.81 11.68
N ARG A 189 11.47 3.83 11.49
CA ARG A 189 12.91 3.99 11.65
C ARG A 189 13.58 4.23 10.31
N TYR A 190 14.36 5.29 10.22
CA TYR A 190 15.23 5.55 9.05
C TYR A 190 16.54 4.79 9.22
N LEU A 191 16.87 3.97 8.22
CA LEU A 191 18.09 3.17 8.20
C LEU A 191 19.24 4.08 7.76
N SER A 192 20.27 4.20 8.60
CA SER A 192 21.50 4.91 8.23
C SER A 192 22.26 4.09 7.18
N LYS A 193 22.61 4.74 6.06
CA LYS A 193 23.49 4.18 5.03
C LYS A 193 24.91 3.96 5.54
#